data_AF-A0A8S3J7A1-F1
#
_entry.id   AF-A0A8S3J7A1-F1
#
_cell.length_a   1.000
_cell.length_b   1.000
_cell.length_c   1.000
_cell.angle_alpha   90.00
_cell.angle_beta   90.00
_cell.angle_gamma   90.00
#
_symmetry.space_group_name_H-M   'P 1'
#
loop_
_entity.id
_entity.type
_entity.pdbx_description
1 polymer ?
#
loop_
_entity_poly.entity_id
_entity_poly.type
_entity_poly.pdbx_seq_one_letter_code
_entity_poly.pdbx_strand_id
1 'polypeptide(L)'
;KTFPVINPSTGEEICQVEEGTRSDIDKAVDAARQAFHIKSPWRQLEPGARGNLIRKFANLIRRDVDYLAKLETLNGGKILSLSMGEVFLTADCLDYYAGWADKITGETLPSQPGNFIYTRHEPIGICGQIIPWNFPLMMLAWKLGPALTC
;
A
#
# COMPACT_ATOMS: atom_id res chain seq x y z
N LYS A 1 -19.44 -13.26 -7.50
CA LYS A 1 -19.92 -14.14 -6.40
C LYS A 1 -19.61 -13.38 -5.14
N THR A 2 -20.47 -13.39 -4.14
CA THR A 2 -20.20 -12.67 -2.89
C THR A 2 -19.99 -13.64 -1.73
N PHE A 3 -19.33 -13.16 -0.67
CA PHE A 3 -19.24 -13.85 0.61
C PHE A 3 -19.57 -12.88 1.76
N PRO A 4 -20.16 -13.39 2.86
CA PRO A 4 -20.51 -12.58 4.01
C PRO A 4 -19.26 -12.19 4.82
N VAL A 5 -19.25 -10.97 5.33
CA VAL A 5 -18.33 -10.50 6.35
C VAL A 5 -19.08 -10.49 7.68
N ILE A 6 -18.53 -11.14 8.70
CA ILE A 6 -19.20 -11.38 9.98
C ILE A 6 -18.58 -10.53 11.07
N ASN A 7 -19.41 -9.89 11.89
CA ASN A 7 -18.95 -9.22 13.10
C ASN A 7 -18.54 -10.30 14.13
N PRO A 8 -17.26 -10.40 14.52
CA PRO A 8 -16.81 -11.45 15.42
C PRO A 8 -17.35 -11.32 16.85
N SER A 9 -17.85 -10.15 17.24
CA SER A 9 -18.41 -9.91 18.58
C SER A 9 -19.88 -10.32 18.72
N THR A 10 -20.65 -10.31 17.62
CA THR A 10 -22.09 -10.66 17.64
C THR A 10 -22.42 -11.93 16.85
N GLY A 11 -21.56 -12.33 15.91
CA GLY A 11 -21.83 -13.40 14.95
C GLY A 11 -22.78 -12.99 13.83
N GLU A 12 -23.20 -11.73 13.78
CA GLU A 12 -24.11 -11.21 12.75
C GLU A 12 -23.35 -10.79 11.50
N GLU A 13 -24.03 -10.85 10.35
CA GLU A 13 -23.49 -10.39 9.08
C GLU A 13 -23.42 -8.85 9.04
N ILE A 14 -22.27 -8.31 8.69
CA ILE A 14 -22.04 -6.88 8.46
C ILE A 14 -22.49 -6.51 7.05
N CYS A 15 -21.98 -7.23 6.05
CA CYS A 15 -22.29 -7.03 4.63
C CYS A 15 -21.81 -8.21 3.78
N GLN A 16 -22.19 -8.19 2.50
CA GLN A 16 -21.63 -9.04 1.45
C GLN A 16 -20.52 -8.30 0.69
N VAL A 17 -19.43 -9.00 0.39
CA VAL A 17 -18.31 -8.49 -0.42
C VAL A 17 -18.09 -9.39 -1.62
N GLU A 18 -17.73 -8.81 -2.78
CA GLU A 18 -17.37 -9.58 -3.96
C GLU A 18 -16.14 -10.47 -3.71
N GLU A 19 -16.30 -11.76 -3.96
CA GLU A 19 -15.27 -12.79 -3.89
C GLU A 19 -14.42 -12.73 -5.15
N GLY A 20 -13.20 -12.21 -5.03
CA GLY A 20 -12.25 -12.11 -6.13
C GLY A 20 -11.92 -13.49 -6.71
N THR A 21 -12.17 -13.66 -8.01
CA THR A 21 -11.86 -14.91 -8.73
C THR A 21 -10.54 -14.79 -9.48
N ARG A 22 -10.03 -15.90 -10.02
CA ARG A 22 -8.87 -15.88 -10.92
C ARG A 22 -9.01 -14.86 -12.06
N SER A 23 -10.19 -14.77 -12.67
CA SER A 23 -10.43 -13.82 -13.77
C SER A 23 -10.33 -12.37 -13.30
N ASP A 24 -10.70 -12.07 -12.05
CA ASP A 24 -10.60 -10.71 -11.50
C ASP A 24 -9.15 -10.38 -11.12
N ILE A 25 -8.39 -11.37 -10.66
CA ILE A 25 -6.94 -11.24 -10.47
C ILE A 25 -6.23 -10.99 -11.80
N ASP A 26 -6.60 -11.70 -12.87
CA ASP A 26 -6.01 -11.48 -14.20
C ASP A 26 -6.26 -10.04 -14.68
N LYS A 27 -7.48 -9.51 -14.50
CA LYS A 27 -7.81 -8.09 -14.79
C LYS A 27 -6.98 -7.12 -13.95
N ALA A 28 -6.80 -7.41 -12.65
CA ALA A 28 -5.99 -6.57 -11.77
C ALA A 28 -4.52 -6.55 -12.17
N VAL A 29 -3.96 -7.70 -12.56
CA VAL A 29 -2.58 -7.82 -13.06
C VAL A 29 -2.41 -7.06 -14.38
N ASP A 30 -3.37 -7.15 -15.30
CA ASP A 30 -3.30 -6.42 -16.56
C ASP A 30 -3.37 -4.91 -16.36
N ALA A 31 -4.25 -4.44 -15.48
CA ALA A 31 -4.31 -3.02 -15.11
C ALA A 31 -2.99 -2.54 -14.47
N ALA A 32 -2.43 -3.33 -13.54
CA ALA A 32 -1.16 -3.01 -12.91
C ALA A 32 -0.01 -3.00 -13.93
N ARG A 33 0.01 -3.94 -14.89
CA ARG A 33 0.99 -3.98 -15.99
C ARG A 33 0.92 -2.74 -16.86
N GLN A 34 -0.28 -2.28 -17.21
CA GLN A 34 -0.47 -1.04 -17.97
C GLN A 34 0.02 0.18 -17.18
N ALA A 35 -0.31 0.25 -15.88
CA ALA A 35 0.16 1.32 -14.99
C ALA A 35 1.68 1.27 -14.75
N PHE A 36 2.33 0.12 -14.92
CA PHE A 36 3.78 -0.03 -14.79
C PHE A 36 4.55 0.08 -16.12
N HIS A 37 3.85 0.26 -17.25
CA HIS A 37 4.47 0.47 -18.56
C HIS A 37 5.39 1.70 -18.52
N ILE A 38 6.55 1.64 -19.20
CA ILE A 38 7.60 2.67 -19.09
C ILE A 38 7.13 4.08 -19.42
N LYS A 39 6.14 4.22 -20.32
CA LYS A 39 5.54 5.51 -20.73
C LYS A 39 4.28 5.90 -19.95
N SER A 40 3.90 5.13 -18.92
CA SER A 40 2.71 5.41 -18.11
C SER A 40 2.92 6.64 -17.22
N PRO A 41 1.83 7.31 -16.80
CA PRO A 41 1.92 8.41 -15.85
C PRO A 41 2.67 8.04 -14.56
N TRP A 42 2.50 6.82 -14.06
CA TRP A 42 3.16 6.37 -12.83
C TRP A 42 4.68 6.21 -13.00
N ARG A 43 5.15 5.59 -14.09
CA ARG A 43 6.58 5.41 -14.35
C ARG A 43 7.31 6.69 -14.74
N GLN A 44 6.58 7.65 -15.29
CA GLN A 44 7.12 8.99 -15.63
C GLN A 44 6.98 9.98 -14.46
N LEU A 45 6.35 9.59 -13.35
CA LEU A 45 6.15 10.47 -12.22
C LEU A 45 7.47 10.69 -11.47
N GLU A 46 7.81 11.96 -11.29
CA GLU A 46 8.98 12.36 -10.50
C GLU A 46 8.94 11.74 -9.10
N PRO A 47 10.07 11.26 -8.56
CA PRO A 47 10.10 10.60 -7.26
C PRO A 47 9.44 11.41 -6.12
N GLY A 48 9.71 12.72 -6.04
CA GLY A 48 9.07 13.60 -5.06
C GLY A 48 7.55 13.74 -5.25
N ALA A 49 7.07 13.71 -6.50
CA ALA A 49 5.63 13.74 -6.79
C ALA A 49 4.95 12.40 -6.40
N ARG A 50 5.62 11.25 -6.57
CA ARG A 50 5.15 9.97 -6.02
C ARG A 50 5.00 10.05 -4.51
N GLY A 51 6.02 10.54 -3.81
CA GLY A 51 5.99 10.77 -2.36
C GLY A 51 4.81 11.66 -1.94
N ASN A 52 4.54 12.74 -2.67
CA ASN A 52 3.39 13.62 -2.39
C ASN A 52 2.03 12.92 -2.52
N LEU A 53 1.86 12.00 -3.47
CA LEU A 53 0.62 11.21 -3.60
C LEU A 53 0.45 10.26 -2.41
N ILE A 54 1.52 9.59 -1.97
CA ILE A 54 1.49 8.69 -0.81
C ILE A 54 1.20 9.50 0.47
N ARG A 55 1.83 10.66 0.63
CA ARG A 55 1.55 11.58 1.76
C ARG A 55 0.11 12.10 1.75
N LYS A 56 -0.43 12.41 0.57
CA LYS A 56 -1.84 12.77 0.43
C LYS A 56 -2.75 11.61 0.87
N PHE A 57 -2.42 10.38 0.51
CA PHE A 57 -3.17 9.20 0.95
C PHE A 57 -3.12 9.04 2.48
N ALA A 58 -1.94 9.18 3.10
CA ALA A 58 -1.81 9.19 4.56
C ALA A 58 -2.70 10.27 5.21
N ASN A 59 -2.73 11.48 4.65
CA ASN A 59 -3.59 12.55 5.18
C ASN A 59 -5.09 12.25 5.03
N LEU A 60 -5.52 11.56 3.98
CA LEU A 60 -6.91 11.13 3.83
C LEU A 60 -7.28 10.06 4.88
N ILE A 61 -6.36 9.15 5.20
CA ILE A 61 -6.54 8.18 6.28
C ILE A 61 -6.69 8.90 7.63
N ARG A 62 -5.83 9.90 7.92
CA ARG A 62 -5.94 10.71 9.14
C ARG A 62 -7.26 11.48 9.22
N ARG A 63 -7.72 12.03 8.10
CA ARG A 63 -9.01 12.72 8.01
C ARG A 63 -10.18 11.80 8.38
N ASP A 64 -10.15 10.56 7.91
CA ASP A 64 -11.25 9.60 8.07
C ASP A 64 -11.06 8.66 9.28
N VAL A 65 -10.22 9.04 10.25
CA VAL A 65 -9.82 8.17 11.36
C VAL A 65 -11.00 7.61 12.14
N ASP A 66 -12.01 8.42 12.43
CA ASP A 66 -13.19 8.00 13.18
C ASP A 66 -13.99 6.93 12.45
N TYR A 67 -14.11 7.06 11.12
CA TYR A 67 -14.82 6.11 10.29
C TYR A 67 -14.04 4.80 10.17
N LEU A 68 -12.76 4.88 9.83
CA LEU A 68 -11.89 3.72 9.64
C LEU A 68 -11.73 2.93 10.93
N ALA A 69 -11.57 3.60 12.08
CA ALA A 69 -11.43 2.93 13.38
C ALA A 69 -12.70 2.17 13.77
N LYS A 70 -13.89 2.76 13.55
CA LYS A 70 -15.18 2.08 13.78
C LYS A 70 -15.34 0.87 12.87
N LEU A 71 -14.92 0.98 11.61
CA LEU A 71 -14.97 -0.14 10.66
C LEU A 71 -14.02 -1.27 11.07
N GLU A 72 -12.80 -0.95 11.47
CA GLU A 72 -11.83 -1.91 12.01
C GLU A 72 -12.34 -2.60 13.28
N THR A 73 -12.96 -1.86 14.20
CA THR A 73 -13.60 -2.45 15.38
C THR A 73 -14.76 -3.36 15.02
N LEU A 74 -15.64 -2.91 14.11
CA LEU A 74 -16.81 -3.68 13.69
C LEU A 74 -16.41 -5.00 13.02
N ASN A 75 -15.41 -4.94 12.13
CA ASN A 75 -14.98 -6.09 11.32
C ASN A 75 -13.98 -7.00 12.06
N GLY A 76 -13.05 -6.43 12.83
CA GLY A 76 -11.97 -7.15 13.50
C GLY A 76 -12.23 -7.47 14.98
N GLY A 77 -13.29 -6.92 15.58
CA GLY A 77 -13.64 -7.12 17.00
C GLY A 77 -12.71 -6.43 18.00
N LYS A 78 -11.80 -5.57 17.53
CA LYS A 78 -10.83 -4.88 18.39
C LYS A 78 -11.45 -3.67 19.08
N ILE A 79 -11.03 -3.39 20.31
CA ILE A 79 -11.49 -2.22 21.08
C ILE A 79 -11.22 -0.93 20.28
N LEU A 80 -12.23 -0.05 20.20
CA LEU A 80 -12.19 1.17 19.38
C LEU A 80 -10.95 2.04 19.62
N SER A 81 -10.51 2.20 20.87
CA SER A 81 -9.31 2.98 21.18
C SER A 81 -8.04 2.42 20.55
N LEU A 82 -7.91 1.09 20.47
CA LEU A 82 -6.79 0.43 19.79
C LEU A 82 -6.91 0.59 18.27
N SER A 83 -8.11 0.42 17.71
CA SER A 83 -8.35 0.64 16.28
C SER A 83 -8.03 2.08 15.85
N MET A 84 -8.36 3.09 16.66
CA MET A 84 -7.98 4.48 16.39
C MET A 84 -6.45 4.64 16.33
N GLY A 85 -5.73 4.07 17.29
CA GLY A 85 -4.27 4.07 17.29
C GLY A 85 -3.68 3.41 16.05
N GLU A 86 -4.25 2.29 15.61
CA GLU A 86 -3.80 1.57 14.40
C GLU A 86 -4.02 2.37 13.11
N VAL A 87 -5.12 3.10 13.00
CA VAL A 87 -5.38 3.95 11.82
C VAL A 87 -4.36 5.09 11.74
N PHE A 88 -4.03 5.72 12.88
CA PHE A 88 -2.96 6.72 12.92
C PHE A 88 -1.61 6.13 12.53
N LEU A 89 -1.24 4.99 13.11
CA LEU A 89 0.01 4.31 12.77
C LEU A 89 0.07 3.87 11.30
N THR A 90 -1.06 3.49 10.71
CA THR A 90 -1.18 3.19 9.27
C THR A 90 -0.82 4.42 8.43
N ALA A 91 -1.37 5.58 8.78
CA ALA A 91 -1.06 6.82 8.09
C ALA A 91 0.41 7.24 8.28
N ASP A 92 0.94 7.12 9.50
CA ASP A 92 2.34 7.45 9.79
C ASP A 92 3.32 6.54 9.05
N CYS A 93 2.99 5.25 8.93
CA CYS A 93 3.77 4.31 8.13
C CYS A 93 3.82 4.72 6.65
N LEU A 94 2.67 5.08 6.06
CA LEU A 94 2.62 5.56 4.68
C LEU A 94 3.39 6.87 4.49
N ASP A 95 3.29 7.80 5.44
CA ASP A 95 4.00 9.09 5.40
C ASP A 95 5.52 8.93 5.56
N TYR A 96 5.94 7.97 6.38
CA TYR A 96 7.35 7.56 6.48
C TYR A 96 7.88 7.09 5.12
N TYR A 97 7.16 6.18 4.46
CA TYR A 97 7.56 5.70 3.13
C TYR A 97 7.45 6.77 2.05
N ALA A 98 6.49 7.69 2.14
CA ALA A 98 6.44 8.87 1.27
C ALA A 98 7.73 9.70 1.33
N GLY A 99 8.39 9.75 2.50
CA GLY A 99 9.69 10.39 2.69
C GLY A 99 10.86 9.67 2.00
N TRP A 100 10.71 8.41 1.63
CA TRP A 100 11.76 7.62 0.96
C TRP A 100 11.72 7.72 -0.58
N ALA A 101 10.64 8.24 -1.16
CA ALA A 101 10.40 8.16 -2.60
C ALA A 101 11.54 8.73 -3.45
N ASP A 102 12.16 9.82 -3.01
CA ASP A 102 13.28 10.50 -3.67
C ASP A 102 14.67 10.15 -3.09
N LYS A 103 14.73 9.15 -2.20
CA LYS A 103 15.96 8.72 -1.50
C LYS A 103 16.38 7.30 -1.84
N ILE A 104 15.70 6.65 -2.79
CA ILE A 104 16.11 5.35 -3.33
C ILE A 104 17.21 5.60 -4.37
N THR A 105 18.45 5.61 -3.89
CA THR A 105 19.63 5.88 -4.72
C THR A 105 20.41 4.60 -4.98
N GLY A 106 21.05 4.53 -6.15
CA GLY A 106 22.13 3.58 -6.40
C GLY A 106 23.48 4.12 -5.93
N GLU A 107 24.55 3.50 -6.41
CA GLU A 107 25.93 3.79 -6.02
C GLU A 107 26.80 3.99 -7.25
N THR A 108 27.87 4.77 -7.10
CA THR A 108 28.99 4.81 -8.07
C THR A 108 30.14 4.01 -7.49
N LEU A 109 30.66 3.04 -8.25
CA LEU A 109 31.64 2.08 -7.76
C LEU A 109 33.02 2.33 -8.37
N PRO A 110 34.11 2.19 -7.59
CA PRO A 110 35.46 2.32 -8.11
C PRO A 110 35.76 1.20 -9.12
N SER A 111 36.43 1.56 -10.22
CA SER A 111 36.85 0.61 -11.25
C SER A 111 38.22 0.99 -11.82
N GLN A 112 38.76 0.12 -12.67
CA GLN A 112 39.98 0.40 -13.42
C GLN A 112 39.80 1.66 -14.30
N PRO A 113 40.89 2.41 -14.58
CA PRO A 113 40.83 3.57 -15.48
C PRO A 113 40.20 3.20 -16.82
N GLY A 114 39.29 4.05 -17.30
CA GLY A 114 38.54 3.82 -18.55
C GLY A 114 37.11 3.30 -18.35
N ASN A 115 36.73 2.89 -17.13
CA ASN A 115 35.38 2.41 -16.82
C ASN A 115 34.64 3.34 -15.85
N PHE A 116 33.34 3.56 -16.09
CA PHE A 116 32.42 4.20 -15.14
C PHE A 116 31.32 3.21 -14.77
N ILE A 117 31.27 2.82 -13.49
CA ILE A 117 30.32 1.82 -12.99
C ILE A 117 29.34 2.50 -12.02
N TYR A 118 28.06 2.25 -12.23
CA TYR A 118 27.00 2.71 -11.34
C TYR A 118 25.89 1.66 -11.22
N THR A 119 25.16 1.69 -10.11
CA THR A 119 23.98 0.84 -9.89
C THR A 119 22.70 1.68 -9.99
N ARG A 120 21.60 1.01 -10.35
CA ARG A 120 20.24 1.57 -10.32
C ARG A 120 19.37 0.63 -9.51
N HIS A 121 18.65 1.19 -8.54
CA HIS A 121 17.60 0.46 -7.83
C HIS A 121 16.28 0.69 -8.57
N GLU A 122 15.95 -0.23 -9.48
CA GLU A 122 14.72 -0.16 -10.25
C GLU A 122 13.60 -0.94 -9.55
N PRO A 123 12.34 -0.45 -9.59
CA PRO A 123 11.22 -1.20 -9.07
C PRO A 123 11.06 -2.52 -9.83
N ILE A 124 10.76 -3.60 -9.09
CA ILE A 124 10.70 -4.97 -9.64
C ILE A 124 9.55 -5.17 -10.65
N GLY A 125 8.45 -4.41 -10.49
CA GLY A 125 7.26 -4.51 -11.33
C GLY A 125 6.00 -4.78 -10.53
N ILE A 126 5.21 -5.75 -11.00
CA ILE A 126 3.89 -6.04 -10.41
C ILE A 126 4.07 -6.91 -9.17
N CYS A 127 3.60 -6.40 -8.03
CA CYS A 127 3.74 -7.06 -6.73
C CYS A 127 2.41 -7.65 -6.26
N GLY A 128 2.32 -8.98 -6.16
CA GLY A 128 1.18 -9.65 -5.51
C GLY A 128 1.32 -9.61 -3.99
N GLN A 129 0.30 -9.12 -3.29
CA GLN A 129 0.36 -8.82 -1.86
C GLN A 129 -0.86 -9.37 -1.11
N ILE A 130 -0.63 -10.33 -0.20
CA ILE A 130 -1.68 -10.97 0.61
C ILE A 130 -1.49 -10.56 2.08
N ILE A 131 -2.57 -10.13 2.75
CA ILE A 131 -2.53 -9.62 4.13
C ILE A 131 -3.34 -10.53 5.08
N PRO A 132 -2.93 -10.64 6.36
CA PRO A 132 -3.73 -11.28 7.40
C PRO A 132 -4.81 -10.34 7.97
N TRP A 133 -5.67 -10.88 8.83
CA TRP A 133 -6.86 -10.21 9.38
C TRP A 133 -6.64 -9.52 10.74
N ASN A 134 -5.50 -9.72 11.40
CA ASN A 134 -5.29 -9.25 12.78
C ASN A 134 -4.99 -7.73 12.90
N PHE A 135 -4.38 -7.15 11.86
CA PHE A 135 -4.16 -5.71 11.73
C PHE A 135 -4.37 -5.24 10.28
N PRO A 136 -5.59 -5.33 9.73
CA PRO A 136 -5.84 -5.19 8.29
C PRO A 136 -5.27 -3.90 7.66
N LEU A 137 -5.63 -2.73 8.21
CA LEU A 137 -5.13 -1.45 7.69
C LEU A 137 -3.61 -1.29 7.83
N MET A 138 -3.05 -1.67 8.97
CA MET A 138 -1.60 -1.60 9.17
C MET A 138 -0.85 -2.52 8.18
N MET A 139 -1.33 -3.75 7.98
CA MET A 139 -0.73 -4.70 7.06
C MET A 139 -0.81 -4.21 5.61
N LEU A 140 -1.89 -3.50 5.26
CA LEU A 140 -1.99 -2.80 3.98
C LEU A 140 -0.91 -1.72 3.86
N ALA A 141 -0.71 -0.87 4.86
CA ALA A 141 0.34 0.16 4.83
C ALA A 141 1.75 -0.43 4.75
N TRP A 142 2.03 -1.51 5.51
CA TRP A 142 3.33 -2.20 5.49
C TRP A 142 3.66 -2.80 4.13
N LYS A 143 2.65 -3.14 3.34
CA LYS A 143 2.81 -3.68 2.00
C LYS A 143 2.85 -2.60 0.93
N LEU A 144 1.87 -1.68 0.93
CA LEU A 144 1.77 -0.64 -0.09
C LEU A 144 2.84 0.44 0.06
N GLY A 145 3.17 0.84 1.29
CA GLY A 145 4.15 1.88 1.59
C GLY A 145 5.47 1.68 0.84
N PRO A 146 6.22 0.60 1.11
CA PRO A 146 7.49 0.35 0.41
C PRO A 146 7.27 0.09 -1.08
N ALA A 147 6.24 -0.68 -1.46
CA ALA A 147 6.03 -1.07 -2.86
C ALA A 147 5.71 0.10 -3.79
N LEU A 148 4.94 1.09 -3.34
CA LEU A 148 4.60 2.29 -4.11
C LEU A 148 5.71 3.34 -4.10
N THR A 149 6.62 3.26 -3.14
CA THR A 149 7.72 4.22 -3.00
C THR A 149 8.86 3.91 -3.98
N CYS A 150 9.12 2.61 -4.21
CA CYS A 150 10.13 2.11 -5.14
C CYS A 150 9.89 2.49 -6.61
#